data_AF-A0A2E8H607-F1
#
_entry.id   AF-A0A2E8H607-F1
#
_cell.length_a   1.000
_cell.length_b   1.000
_cell.length_c   1.000
_cell.angle_alpha   90.00
_cell.angle_beta   90.00
_cell.angle_gamma   90.00
#
_symmetry.space_group_name_H-M   'P 1'
#
loop_
_entity.id
_entity.type
_entity.pdbx_description
1 polymer ?
#
loop_
_entity_poly.entity_id
_entity_poly.type
_entity_poly.pdbx_seq_one_letter_code
_entity_poly.pdbx_strand_id
1 'polypeptide(L)'
;MSRYLRGGGFMFIEGNPWYLTKMVHHVRDALDDEGRLLQIPFDHPIYHSYYDLPGGFPGERRGRVDLSTLTDDPWFYPDLATRHRSPYLGLWGAEWQGELVAVFSPQQVLGLGRPETTKTPWLRAATNVVVYALTREGSVAERRPPGFWAYSSSR
;
A
#
# COMPACT_ATOMS: atom_id res chain seq x y z
N MET A 1 -17.92 2.66 1.80
CA MET A 1 -16.45 2.81 1.82
C MET A 1 -16.01 3.93 2.75
N SER A 2 -16.55 5.16 2.62
CA SER A 2 -16.23 6.31 3.48
C SER A 2 -16.12 5.98 4.98
N ARG A 3 -17.19 5.44 5.59
CA ARG A 3 -17.19 5.02 7.01
C ARG A 3 -16.03 4.08 7.38
N TYR A 4 -15.69 3.14 6.51
CA TYR A 4 -14.64 2.17 6.79
C TYR A 4 -13.26 2.83 6.76
N LEU A 5 -12.93 3.58 5.71
CA LEU A 5 -11.63 4.25 5.57
C LEU A 5 -11.42 5.33 6.64
N ARG A 6 -12.42 6.20 6.83
CA ARG A 6 -12.39 7.25 7.86
C ARG A 6 -12.43 6.70 9.28
N GLY A 7 -12.94 5.48 9.45
CA GLY A 7 -12.99 4.78 10.74
C GLY A 7 -11.73 3.99 11.10
N GLY A 8 -10.64 4.13 10.33
CA GLY A 8 -9.37 3.42 10.58
C GLY A 8 -9.17 2.15 9.75
N GLY A 9 -10.13 1.80 8.90
CA GLY A 9 -10.02 0.70 7.95
C GLY A 9 -8.90 0.93 6.94
N PHE A 10 -8.31 -0.15 6.47
CA PHE A 10 -7.25 -0.13 5.46
C PHE A 10 -7.66 -0.96 4.25
N MET A 11 -7.35 -0.48 3.04
CA MET A 11 -7.60 -1.20 1.80
C MET A 11 -6.31 -1.42 1.02
N PHE A 12 -6.06 -2.67 0.63
CA PHE A 12 -5.03 -2.99 -0.35
C PHE A 12 -5.71 -3.48 -1.62
N ILE A 13 -5.47 -2.77 -2.73
CA ILE A 13 -6.23 -2.91 -3.98
C ILE A 13 -5.23 -3.27 -5.08
N GLU A 14 -5.43 -4.45 -5.68
CA GLU A 14 -4.65 -4.91 -6.84
C GLU A 14 -5.54 -5.01 -8.07
N GLY A 15 -4.96 -4.81 -9.25
CA GLY A 15 -5.64 -5.11 -10.49
C GLY A 15 -4.94 -4.55 -11.71
N ASN A 16 -5.64 -4.64 -12.85
CA ASN A 16 -5.16 -4.02 -14.08
C ASN A 16 -5.26 -2.47 -14.00
N PRO A 17 -4.52 -1.72 -14.84
CA PRO A 17 -4.52 -0.26 -14.81
C PRO A 17 -5.91 0.38 -14.83
N TRP A 18 -6.80 -0.12 -15.70
CA TRP A 18 -8.16 0.42 -15.83
C TRP A 18 -8.96 0.28 -14.52
N TYR A 19 -8.90 -0.89 -13.89
CA TYR A 19 -9.55 -1.13 -12.61
C TYR A 19 -8.98 -0.24 -11.51
N LEU A 20 -7.66 -0.10 -11.44
CA LEU A 20 -7.02 0.76 -10.43
C LEU A 20 -7.42 2.23 -10.58
N THR A 21 -7.46 2.75 -11.80
CA THR A 21 -7.97 4.12 -12.06
C THR A 21 -9.40 4.30 -11.54
N LYS A 22 -10.29 3.32 -11.77
CA LYS A 22 -11.65 3.37 -11.23
C LYS A 22 -11.68 3.32 -9.71
N MET A 23 -10.85 2.49 -9.10
CA MET A 23 -10.78 2.40 -7.64
C MET A 23 -10.23 3.68 -6.99
N VAL A 24 -9.28 4.36 -7.64
CA VAL A 24 -8.80 5.69 -7.20
C VAL A 24 -9.97 6.67 -7.13
N HIS A 25 -10.81 6.75 -8.17
CA HIS A 25 -11.98 7.62 -8.16
C HIS A 25 -12.94 7.29 -7.01
N HIS A 26 -13.23 6.01 -6.77
CA HIS A 26 -14.09 5.65 -5.65
C HIS A 26 -13.49 6.02 -4.29
N VAL A 27 -12.18 5.84 -4.10
CA VAL A 27 -11.50 6.20 -2.85
C VAL A 27 -11.50 7.72 -2.65
N ARG A 28 -11.25 8.49 -3.72
CA ARG A 28 -11.39 9.95 -3.74
C ARG A 28 -12.78 10.39 -3.29
N ASP A 29 -13.84 9.84 -3.91
CA ASP A 29 -15.23 10.13 -3.55
C ASP A 29 -15.53 9.78 -2.08
N ALA A 30 -14.96 8.68 -1.57
CA ALA A 30 -15.17 8.25 -0.18
C ALA A 30 -14.49 9.16 0.86
N LEU A 31 -13.49 9.94 0.45
CA LEU A 31 -12.70 10.84 1.29
C LEU A 31 -13.05 12.32 1.04
N ASP A 32 -14.11 12.59 0.26
CA ASP A 32 -14.63 13.93 -0.05
C ASP A 32 -13.54 14.93 -0.49
N ASP A 33 -12.60 14.49 -1.33
CA ASP A 33 -11.45 15.27 -1.81
C ASP A 33 -10.46 15.77 -0.73
N GLU A 34 -10.66 15.47 0.55
CA GLU A 34 -9.77 15.90 1.65
C GLU A 34 -8.42 15.15 1.67
N GLY A 35 -8.32 14.05 0.95
CA GLY A 35 -7.11 13.23 0.86
C GLY A 35 -6.18 13.62 -0.29
N ARG A 36 -5.13 12.83 -0.45
CA ARG A 36 -4.20 12.91 -1.59
C ARG A 36 -3.70 11.54 -2.00
N LEU A 37 -3.27 11.40 -3.24
CA LEU A 37 -2.46 10.30 -3.73
C LEU A 37 -0.97 10.65 -3.69
N LEU A 38 -0.16 9.65 -3.39
CA LEU A 38 1.28 9.69 -3.55
C LEU A 38 1.81 8.35 -4.03
N GLN A 39 2.99 8.37 -4.63
CA GLN A 39 3.79 7.15 -4.73
C GLN A 39 4.41 6.87 -3.37
N ILE A 40 4.20 5.67 -2.83
CA ILE A 40 4.66 5.32 -1.49
C ILE A 40 6.19 5.18 -1.50
N PRO A 41 6.92 5.97 -0.69
CA PRO A 41 8.37 5.93 -0.68
C PRO A 41 8.87 4.64 0.00
N PHE A 42 10.04 4.13 -0.40
CA PHE A 42 10.53 2.82 0.06
C PHE A 42 10.98 2.78 1.51
N ASP A 43 11.11 3.92 2.18
CA ASP A 43 11.31 4.04 3.62
C ASP A 43 9.99 3.98 4.41
N HIS A 44 8.84 3.97 3.73
CA HIS A 44 7.53 3.89 4.37
C HIS A 44 7.38 2.57 5.16
N PRO A 45 6.77 2.59 6.37
CA PRO A 45 6.67 1.41 7.23
C PRO A 45 6.01 0.18 6.59
N ILE A 46 5.17 0.36 5.56
CA ILE A 46 4.57 -0.76 4.82
C ILE A 46 5.62 -1.70 4.21
N TYR A 47 6.83 -1.21 3.89
CA TYR A 47 7.92 -2.04 3.38
C TYR A 47 8.74 -2.73 4.48
N HIS A 48 8.51 -2.38 5.75
CA HIS A 48 9.34 -2.77 6.89
C HIS A 48 8.54 -3.33 8.07
N SER A 49 7.23 -3.53 7.94
CA SER A 49 6.35 -3.86 9.07
C SER A 49 6.59 -5.24 9.68
N TYR A 50 7.15 -6.19 8.91
CA TYR A 50 7.52 -7.52 9.43
C TYR A 50 8.82 -8.03 8.82
N TYR A 51 8.89 -8.08 7.49
CA TYR A 51 10.12 -8.28 6.73
C TYR A 51 10.69 -6.92 6.33
N ASP A 52 12.01 -6.83 6.26
CA ASP A 52 12.70 -5.65 5.73
C ASP A 52 12.85 -5.76 4.19
N LEU A 53 12.20 -4.86 3.46
CA LEU A 53 12.21 -4.81 1.99
C LEU A 53 12.65 -3.41 1.49
N PRO A 54 13.91 -3.00 1.68
CA PRO A 54 14.39 -1.64 1.34
C PRO A 54 14.43 -1.33 -0.16
N GLY A 55 14.17 -2.35 -0.99
CA GLY A 55 14.03 -2.25 -2.44
C GLY A 55 12.58 -2.15 -2.93
N GLY A 56 11.59 -2.05 -2.02
CA GLY A 56 10.17 -2.13 -2.34
C GLY A 56 9.66 -3.57 -2.45
N PHE A 57 8.39 -3.76 -2.79
CA PHE A 57 7.87 -5.10 -3.04
C PHE A 57 8.38 -5.65 -4.38
N PRO A 58 8.34 -6.99 -4.56
CA PRO A 58 8.78 -7.60 -5.79
C PRO A 58 8.11 -7.00 -7.03
N GLY A 59 8.90 -6.68 -8.06
CA GLY A 59 8.39 -6.13 -9.33
C GLY A 59 8.20 -4.61 -9.34
N GLU A 60 8.36 -3.93 -8.19
CA GLU A 60 8.43 -2.48 -8.15
C GLU A 60 9.75 -1.96 -8.73
N ARG A 61 9.73 -0.70 -9.17
CA ARG A 61 10.90 0.01 -9.68
C ARG A 61 11.05 1.32 -8.93
N ARG A 62 12.30 1.64 -8.57
CA ARG A 62 12.66 2.99 -8.11
C ARG A 62 12.50 3.96 -9.28
N GLY A 63 11.40 4.70 -9.28
CA GLY A 63 11.29 5.95 -10.00
C GLY A 63 11.11 7.03 -8.95
N ARG A 64 12.12 7.89 -8.75
CA ARG A 64 11.90 9.13 -8.00
C ARG A 64 11.13 10.03 -8.94
N VAL A 65 9.81 9.86 -9.00
CA VAL A 65 8.98 10.78 -9.78
C VAL A 65 8.56 11.89 -8.85
N ASP A 66 9.09 13.08 -9.11
CA ASP A 66 8.57 14.29 -8.49
C ASP A 66 7.23 14.64 -9.14
N LEU A 67 6.14 14.16 -8.56
CA LEU A 67 4.79 14.36 -9.09
C LEU A 67 4.40 15.84 -9.11
N SER A 68 4.98 16.65 -8.22
CA SER A 68 4.73 18.10 -8.20
C SER A 68 5.16 18.80 -9.49
N THR A 69 6.08 18.19 -10.25
CA THR A 69 6.52 18.72 -11.57
C THR A 69 5.57 18.37 -12.71
N LEU A 70 4.64 17.44 -12.50
CA LEU A 70 3.77 16.90 -13.54
C LEU A 70 2.34 17.43 -13.44
N THR A 71 1.88 17.78 -12.24
CA THR A 71 0.49 18.15 -11.97
C THR A 71 0.33 18.77 -10.58
N ASP A 72 -0.65 19.66 -10.44
CA ASP A 72 -1.12 20.18 -9.17
C ASP A 72 -2.32 19.39 -8.61
N ASP A 73 -2.81 18.36 -9.31
CA ASP A 73 -3.92 17.54 -8.84
C ASP A 73 -3.44 16.61 -7.70
N PRO A 74 -3.91 16.79 -6.45
CA PRO A 74 -3.52 15.93 -5.34
C PRO A 74 -3.98 14.49 -5.51
N TRP A 75 -4.90 14.22 -6.44
CA TRP A 75 -5.40 12.88 -6.77
C TRP A 75 -4.84 12.34 -8.11
N PHE A 76 -3.74 12.91 -8.60
CA PHE A 76 -3.13 12.41 -9.83
C PHE A 76 -2.69 10.95 -9.68
N TYR A 77 -3.27 10.11 -10.53
CA TYR A 77 -2.86 8.73 -10.72
C TYR A 77 -2.39 8.55 -12.16
N PRO A 78 -1.14 8.11 -12.40
CA PRO A 78 -0.60 8.05 -13.74
C PRO A 78 -1.29 6.97 -14.58
N ASP A 79 -1.38 7.21 -15.88
CA ASP A 79 -1.77 6.17 -16.82
C ASP A 79 -0.69 5.07 -16.87
N LEU A 80 -1.02 3.92 -16.30
CA LEU A 80 -0.14 2.74 -16.27
C LEU A 80 -0.31 1.84 -17.50
N ALA A 81 -1.37 2.05 -18.31
CA ALA A 81 -1.67 1.18 -19.45
C ALA A 81 -0.64 1.30 -20.58
N THR A 82 -0.05 2.48 -20.75
CA THR A 82 0.81 2.80 -21.90
C THR A 82 2.31 2.54 -21.68
N ARG A 83 2.74 2.08 -20.50
CA ARG A 83 4.18 2.10 -20.14
C ARG A 83 4.68 0.84 -19.42
N HIS A 84 5.05 -0.20 -20.18
CA HIS A 84 5.77 -1.38 -19.65
C HIS A 84 7.16 -1.06 -19.05
N ARG A 85 7.67 0.17 -19.21
CA ARG A 85 8.89 0.68 -18.57
C ARG A 85 8.62 1.97 -17.77
N SER A 86 7.43 2.11 -17.21
CA SER A 86 7.05 3.33 -16.50
C SER A 86 7.88 3.51 -15.22
N PRO A 87 8.41 4.72 -14.94
CA PRO A 87 8.94 5.03 -13.61
C PRO A 87 7.84 5.01 -12.52
N TYR A 88 6.56 4.92 -12.92
CA TYR A 88 5.39 4.85 -12.04
C TYR A 88 5.06 3.43 -11.55
N LEU A 89 5.88 2.42 -11.87
CA LEU A 89 5.69 1.05 -11.42
C LEU A 89 6.14 0.90 -9.95
N GLY A 90 5.29 1.34 -9.03
CA GLY A 90 5.42 1.11 -7.59
C GLY A 90 4.05 1.13 -6.91
N LEU A 91 4.03 1.06 -5.58
CA LEU A 91 2.80 1.27 -4.82
C LEU A 91 2.38 2.74 -4.83
N TRP A 92 1.07 2.93 -4.97
CA TRP A 92 0.42 4.22 -4.82
C TRP A 92 -0.45 4.20 -3.58
N GLY A 93 -0.43 5.27 -2.80
CA GLY A 93 -1.13 5.38 -1.54
C GLY A 93 -2.12 6.53 -1.54
N ALA A 94 -3.33 6.30 -1.03
CA ALA A 94 -4.24 7.36 -0.63
C ALA A 94 -3.99 7.69 0.84
N GLU A 95 -3.64 8.95 1.10
CA GLU A 95 -3.51 9.52 2.43
C GLU A 95 -4.74 10.35 2.79
N TRP A 96 -5.20 10.23 4.03
CA TRP A 96 -6.22 11.08 4.62
C TRP A 96 -5.81 11.44 6.04
N GLN A 97 -5.81 12.73 6.36
CA GLN A 97 -5.32 13.28 7.65
C GLN A 97 -3.89 12.82 8.03
N GLY A 98 -3.02 12.63 7.03
CA GLY A 98 -1.63 12.19 7.22
C GLY A 98 -1.46 10.67 7.34
N GLU A 99 -2.54 9.90 7.31
CA GLU A 99 -2.51 8.45 7.42
C GLU A 99 -2.75 7.77 6.08
N LEU A 100 -1.93 6.75 5.76
CA LEU A 100 -2.13 5.91 4.58
C LEU A 100 -3.33 4.97 4.79
N VAL A 101 -4.44 5.23 4.11
CA VAL A 101 -5.71 4.48 4.30
C VAL A 101 -6.01 3.49 3.18
N ALA A 102 -5.44 3.70 1.98
CA ALA A 102 -5.55 2.75 0.89
C ALA A 102 -4.27 2.66 0.06
N VAL A 103 -4.01 1.49 -0.51
CA VAL A 103 -2.87 1.23 -1.39
C VAL A 103 -3.37 0.62 -2.69
N PHE A 104 -2.85 1.12 -3.81
CA PHE A 104 -3.09 0.64 -5.15
C PHE A 104 -1.79 0.02 -5.67
N SER A 105 -1.82 -1.27 -5.92
CA SER A 105 -0.69 -1.99 -6.50
C SER A 105 -1.01 -2.41 -7.93
N PRO A 106 -0.26 -1.91 -8.93
CA PRO A 106 -0.30 -2.43 -10.29
C PRO A 106 0.44 -3.77 -10.42
N GLN A 107 1.14 -4.21 -9.37
CA GLN A 107 1.73 -5.53 -9.30
C GLN A 107 0.76 -6.46 -8.55
N GLN A 108 0.59 -7.69 -9.03
CA GLN A 108 -0.19 -8.71 -8.31
C GLN A 108 0.64 -9.23 -7.10
N VAL A 109 0.72 -8.41 -6.03
CA VAL A 109 1.50 -8.61 -4.80
C VAL A 109 1.08 -9.87 -4.04
N LEU A 110 -0.18 -10.28 -4.12
CA LEU A 110 -0.68 -11.50 -3.47
C LEU A 110 -0.09 -12.81 -4.03
N GLY A 111 0.67 -12.76 -5.14
CA GLY A 111 1.37 -13.92 -5.69
C GLY A 111 0.45 -15.02 -6.24
N LEU A 112 -0.85 -14.74 -6.38
CA LEU A 112 -1.83 -15.66 -6.94
C LEU A 112 -1.44 -16.00 -8.39
N GLY A 113 -1.39 -17.29 -8.72
CA GLY A 113 -1.01 -17.78 -10.05
C GLY A 113 0.50 -17.83 -10.34
N ARG A 114 1.37 -17.48 -9.38
CA ARG A 114 2.84 -17.60 -9.57
C ARG A 114 3.35 -19.02 -9.28
N PRO A 115 4.43 -19.47 -9.94
CA PRO A 115 5.11 -20.73 -9.60
C PRO A 115 5.62 -20.71 -8.15
N GLU A 116 5.50 -21.82 -7.43
CA GLU A 116 5.95 -21.98 -6.03
C GLU A 116 7.38 -21.48 -5.80
N THR A 117 8.29 -21.78 -6.72
CA THR A 117 9.71 -21.39 -6.67
C THR A 117 9.95 -19.88 -6.63
N THR A 118 8.94 -19.07 -6.96
CA THR A 118 9.02 -17.61 -6.99
C THR A 118 8.11 -16.93 -5.96
N LYS A 119 7.34 -17.67 -5.15
CA LYS A 119 6.31 -17.10 -4.27
C LYS A 119 6.85 -16.42 -3.03
N THR A 120 7.98 -16.86 -2.47
CA THR A 120 8.46 -16.38 -1.16
C THR A 120 8.58 -14.86 -1.06
N PRO A 121 9.17 -14.12 -2.03
CA PRO A 121 9.23 -12.66 -1.95
C PRO A 121 7.84 -11.99 -1.95
N TRP A 122 6.87 -12.57 -2.69
CA TRP A 122 5.49 -12.06 -2.78
C TRP A 122 4.72 -12.30 -1.47
N LEU A 123 4.89 -13.48 -0.87
CA LEU A 123 4.31 -13.80 0.45
C LEU A 123 4.87 -12.90 1.56
N ARG A 124 6.16 -12.54 1.49
CA ARG A 124 6.77 -11.57 2.40
C ARG A 124 6.12 -10.18 2.27
N ALA A 125 5.94 -9.71 1.03
CA ALA A 125 5.25 -8.45 0.77
C ALA A 125 3.79 -8.46 1.27
N ALA A 126 3.03 -9.52 0.97
CA ALA A 126 1.67 -9.68 1.47
C ALA A 126 1.62 -9.72 3.01
N THR A 127 2.59 -10.36 3.67
CA THR A 127 2.71 -10.37 5.13
C THR A 127 2.91 -8.94 5.66
N ASN A 128 3.80 -8.16 5.05
CA ASN A 128 4.02 -6.77 5.43
C ASN A 128 2.75 -5.92 5.30
N VAL A 129 1.97 -6.08 4.23
CA VAL A 129 0.69 -5.38 4.03
C VAL A 129 -0.27 -5.67 5.18
N VAL A 130 -0.44 -6.94 5.54
CA VAL A 130 -1.34 -7.34 6.62
C VAL A 130 -0.86 -6.82 7.96
N VAL A 131 0.43 -6.99 8.28
CA VAL A 131 0.99 -6.51 9.55
C VAL A 131 0.86 -4.99 9.64
N TYR A 132 1.24 -4.25 8.59
CA TYR A 132 1.07 -2.80 8.53
C TYR A 132 -0.37 -2.37 8.81
N ALA A 133 -1.34 -2.97 8.11
CA ALA A 133 -2.75 -2.65 8.27
C ALA A 133 -3.26 -2.86 9.70
N LEU A 134 -2.75 -3.88 10.39
CA LEU A 134 -3.15 -4.25 11.75
C LEU A 134 -2.41 -3.46 12.84
N THR A 135 -1.19 -3.00 12.58
CA THR A 135 -0.34 -2.37 13.61
C THR A 135 -0.19 -0.85 13.46
N ARG A 136 -0.57 -0.28 12.30
CA ARG A 136 -0.51 1.17 12.08
C ARG A 136 -1.35 1.94 13.11
N GLU A 137 -0.96 3.18 13.34
CA GLU A 137 -1.75 4.10 14.15
C GLU A 137 -3.13 4.32 13.50
N GLY A 138 -4.15 4.49 14.33
CA GLY A 138 -5.53 4.62 13.85
C GLY A 138 -6.15 3.37 13.23
N SER A 139 -5.48 2.20 13.26
CA SER A 139 -6.09 0.93 12.78
C SER A 139 -7.35 0.55 13.58
N VAL A 140 -8.33 -0.04 12.89
CA VAL A 140 -9.52 -0.66 13.51
C VAL A 140 -9.20 -1.92 14.33
N ALA A 141 -7.99 -2.46 14.21
CA ALA A 141 -7.61 -3.69 14.91
C ALA A 141 -7.53 -3.47 16.43
N GLU A 142 -8.17 -4.37 17.18
CA GLU A 142 -8.07 -4.39 18.64
C GLU A 142 -6.63 -4.71 19.07
N ARG A 143 -5.99 -3.79 19.81
CA ARG A 143 -4.69 -4.06 20.43
C ARG A 143 -4.88 -4.95 21.64
N ARG A 144 -4.51 -6.22 21.50
CA ARG A 144 -4.52 -7.17 22.61
C ARG A 144 -3.25 -7.04 23.46
N PRO A 145 -3.33 -7.30 24.78
CA PRO A 145 -2.14 -7.40 25.61
C PRO A 145 -1.20 -8.50 25.07
N PRO A 146 0.11 -8.40 25.32
CA PRO A 146 1.07 -9.42 24.90
C PRO A 146 0.63 -10.81 25.38
N GLY A 147 0.71 -11.79 24.49
CA GLY A 147 0.43 -13.17 24.85
C GLY A 147 1.37 -13.67 25.94
N PHE A 148 0.96 -14.70 26.68
CA PHE A 148 1.72 -15.27 27.79
C PHE A 148 3.19 -15.60 27.44
N TRP A 149 3.47 -15.97 26.19
CA TRP A 149 4.80 -16.26 25.64
C TRP A 149 5.75 -15.06 25.54
N ALA A 150 5.25 -13.82 25.60
CA ALA A 150 6.09 -12.62 25.53
C ALA A 150 6.90 -12.39 26.82
N TYR A 151 6.50 -13.02 27.93
CA TYR A 151 7.14 -12.85 29.24
C TYR A 151 8.18 -13.94 29.57
N SER A 152 8.37 -14.95 28.70
CA SER A 152 9.26 -16.09 28.98
C SER A 152 10.71 -15.90 28.52
N SER A 153 11.05 -14.78 27.86
CA SER A 153 12.37 -14.57 27.25
C SER A 153 13.35 -13.74 28.12
N SER A 154 13.03 -13.52 29.40
CA SER A 154 13.84 -12.73 30.34
C SER A 154 14.48 -13.56 31.47
N ARG A 155 14.82 -14.82 31.22
CA ARG A 155 15.60 -15.67 32.14
C ARG A 155 16.90 -16.13 31.52
#